data_AF-A0AA35RTU0-F1
#
_entry.id   AF-A0AA35RTU0-F1
#
_cell.length_a   1.000
_cell.length_b   1.000
_cell.length_c   1.000
_cell.angle_alpha   90.00
_cell.angle_beta   90.00
_cell.angle_gamma   90.00
#
_symmetry.space_group_name_H-M   'P 1'
#
loop_
_entity.id
_entity.type
_entity.pdbx_description
1 polymer ?
#
loop_
_entity_poly.entity_id
_entity_poly.type
_entity_poly.pdbx_seq_one_letter_code
_entity_poly.pdbx_strand_id
1 'polypeptide(L)'
;MGGRHEFNQVIFDNVRVPAQNIVGEENRGWYVAVTLLDFERSGIDYSAAARRHLDDTRQWADGIQRNGKPLSQESWVRNLLADRVHRD
;
A
#
# COMPACT_ATOMS: atom_id res chain seq x y z
N MET A 1 -4.51 10.87 15.64
CA MET A 1 -4.59 10.90 14.17
C MET A 1 -5.01 12.31 13.77
N GLY A 2 -4.19 13.25 13.30
CA GLY A 2 -2.79 13.19 12.92
C GLY A 2 -2.48 14.27 11.89
N GLY A 3 -2.94 15.52 12.06
CA GLY A 3 -2.42 16.77 11.44
C GLY A 3 -2.19 16.84 9.92
N ARG A 4 -2.56 15.83 9.14
CA ARG A 4 -2.30 15.76 7.69
C ARG A 4 -3.48 16.32 6.92
N HIS A 5 -3.17 17.23 5.98
CA HIS A 5 -4.14 17.84 5.07
C HIS A 5 -3.98 17.19 3.69
N GLU A 6 -4.79 16.16 3.43
CA GLU A 6 -4.64 15.29 2.25
C GLU A 6 -5.72 15.53 1.19
N PHE A 7 -6.73 16.33 1.51
CA PHE A 7 -7.84 16.65 0.61
C PHE A 7 -8.01 18.16 0.50
N ASN A 8 -8.14 18.65 -0.73
CA ASN A 8 -8.27 20.07 -1.05
C ASN A 8 -9.30 20.26 -2.16
N GLN A 9 -10.01 21.40 -2.14
CA GLN A 9 -10.68 21.91 -3.33
C GLN A 9 -9.70 22.81 -4.09
N VAL A 10 -9.50 22.53 -5.38
CA VAL A 10 -8.67 23.36 -6.27
C VAL A 10 -9.58 24.02 -7.30
N ILE A 11 -9.51 25.35 -7.40
CA ILE A 11 -10.32 26.15 -8.32
C ILE A 11 -9.40 26.69 -9.42
N PHE A 12 -9.78 26.50 -10.67
CA PHE A 12 -9.10 27.08 -11.82
C PHE A 12 -9.92 28.27 -12.32
N ASP A 13 -9.40 29.49 -12.16
CA ASP A 13 -10.00 30.72 -12.70
C ASP A 13 -9.04 31.39 -13.68
N ASN A 14 -9.43 31.43 -14.96
CA ASN A 14 -8.66 31.99 -16.08
C ASN A 14 -7.18 31.53 -16.15
N VAL A 15 -6.91 30.29 -15.74
CA VAL A 15 -5.55 29.72 -15.74
C VAL A 15 -5.13 29.41 -17.18
N ARG A 16 -3.96 29.91 -17.60
CA ARG A 16 -3.36 29.58 -18.90
C ARG A 16 -2.31 28.49 -18.74
N VAL A 17 -2.48 27.40 -19.47
CA VAL A 17 -1.55 26.26 -19.45
C VAL A 17 -0.89 26.10 -20.84
N PRO A 18 0.44 26.05 -20.93
CA PRO A 18 1.13 25.78 -22.20
C PRO A 18 0.76 24.42 -22.78
N ALA A 19 0.60 24.32 -24.11
CA ALA A 19 0.25 23.07 -24.80
C ALA A 19 1.28 21.94 -24.56
N GLN A 20 2.56 22.28 -24.34
CA GLN A 20 3.60 21.30 -24.00
C GLN A 20 3.36 20.56 -22.68
N ASN A 21 2.46 21.05 -21.82
CA ASN A 21 2.09 20.40 -20.56
C ASN A 21 0.91 19.42 -20.71
N ILE A 22 0.41 19.19 -21.93
CA ILE A 22 -0.58 18.14 -22.20
C ILE A 22 0.09 16.79 -21.91
N VAL A 23 -0.56 16.00 -21.04
CA VAL A 23 -0.13 14.63 -20.74
C VAL A 23 -0.80 13.69 -21.74
N GLY A 24 0.01 13.00 -22.55
CA GLY A 24 -0.48 12.17 -23.64
C GLY A 24 -0.89 13.01 -24.85
N GLU A 25 -1.98 12.62 -25.51
CA GLU A 25 -2.49 13.29 -26.69
C GLU A 25 -3.71 14.17 -26.38
N GLU A 26 -3.89 15.24 -27.14
CA GLU A 26 -5.07 16.11 -27.05
C GLU A 26 -6.36 15.27 -27.22
N ASN A 27 -7.37 15.53 -26.39
CA ASN A 27 -8.64 14.79 -26.37
C ASN A 27 -8.55 13.30 -25.96
N ARG A 28 -7.40 12.83 -25.44
CA ARG A 28 -7.22 11.44 -24.99
C ARG A 28 -7.09 11.27 -23.46
N GLY A 29 -7.39 12.31 -22.68
CA GLY A 29 -7.22 12.32 -21.22
C GLY A 29 -8.00 11.23 -20.46
N TRP A 30 -9.15 10.78 -20.98
CA TRP A 30 -9.91 9.69 -20.37
C TRP A 30 -9.12 8.37 -20.31
N TYR A 31 -8.39 8.04 -21.36
CA TYR A 31 -7.60 6.80 -21.41
C TYR A 31 -6.46 6.84 -20.39
N VAL A 32 -5.79 7.99 -20.27
CA VAL A 32 -4.77 8.22 -19.23
C VAL A 32 -5.37 8.02 -17.85
N ALA A 33 -6.52 8.62 -17.57
CA ALA A 33 -7.20 8.50 -16.28
C ALA A 33 -7.59 7.06 -15.95
N VAL A 34 -8.18 6.32 -16.90
CA VAL A 34 -8.58 4.92 -16.68
C VAL A 34 -7.37 4.01 -16.47
N THR A 35 -6.29 4.19 -17.24
CA THR A 35 -5.06 3.41 -17.02
C THR A 35 -4.49 3.63 -15.63
N LEU A 36 -4.43 4.88 -15.15
CA LEU A 36 -3.97 5.16 -13.78
C LEU A 36 -4.92 4.56 -12.74
N LEU A 37 -6.23 4.65 -12.96
CA LEU A 37 -7.23 4.06 -12.08
C LEU A 37 -7.12 2.53 -12.00
N ASP A 38 -6.79 1.85 -13.11
CA ASP A 38 -6.57 0.41 -13.12
C ASP A 38 -5.38 0.01 -12.24
N PHE A 39 -4.30 0.79 -12.26
CA PHE A 39 -3.16 0.58 -11.37
C PHE A 39 -3.54 0.81 -9.90
N GLU A 40 -4.21 1.93 -9.60
CA GLU A 40 -4.67 2.25 -8.24
C GLU A 40 -5.63 1.18 -7.69
N ARG A 41 -6.50 0.62 -8.54
CA ARG A 41 -7.50 -0.39 -8.15
C ARG A 41 -7.02 -1.83 -8.24
N SER A 42 -5.86 -2.08 -8.86
CA SER A 42 -5.28 -3.42 -8.93
C SER A 42 -5.08 -4.06 -7.56
N GLY A 43 -4.92 -3.23 -6.52
CA GLY A 43 -4.73 -3.65 -5.14
C GLY A 43 -3.40 -4.37 -4.89
N ILE A 44 -2.45 -4.27 -5.82
CA ILE A 44 -1.12 -4.88 -5.71
C ILE A 44 -0.34 -4.34 -4.50
N ASP A 45 -0.61 -3.10 -4.13
CA ASP A 45 -0.07 -2.44 -2.95
C ASP A 45 -0.51 -3.13 -1.65
N TYR A 46 -1.78 -3.56 -1.55
CA TYR A 46 -2.28 -4.29 -0.39
C TYR A 46 -1.57 -5.62 -0.20
N SER A 47 -1.39 -6.41 -1.26
CA SER A 47 -0.70 -7.70 -1.18
C SER A 47 0.78 -7.52 -0.81
N ALA A 48 1.45 -6.52 -1.41
CA ALA A 48 2.84 -6.19 -1.07
C ALA A 48 2.97 -5.73 0.38
N ALA A 49 2.06 -4.87 0.85
CA ALA A 49 2.03 -4.39 2.24
C ALA A 49 1.72 -5.52 3.21
N ALA A 50 0.76 -6.39 2.92
CA ALA A 50 0.43 -7.55 3.74
C ALA A 50 1.64 -8.47 3.93
N ARG A 51 2.36 -8.76 2.84
CA ARG A 51 3.61 -9.53 2.91
C ARG A 51 4.66 -8.87 3.79
N ARG A 52 4.88 -7.57 3.60
CA ARG A 52 5.83 -6.80 4.44
C ARG A 52 5.42 -6.81 5.91
N HIS A 53 4.15 -6.62 6.21
CA HIS A 53 3.65 -6.66 7.59
C HIS A 53 3.83 -8.03 8.24
N LEU A 54 3.67 -9.12 7.49
CA LEU A 54 3.96 -10.47 8.00
C LEU A 54 5.44 -10.67 8.29
N ASP A 55 6.32 -10.23 7.39
CA ASP A 55 7.77 -10.33 7.58
C ASP A 55 8.23 -9.49 8.79
N ASP A 56 7.74 -8.26 8.91
CA ASP A 56 8.05 -7.38 10.06
C ASP A 56 7.52 -7.98 11.38
N THR A 57 6.31 -8.55 11.38
CA THR A 57 5.73 -9.20 12.57
C THR A 57 6.53 -10.43 12.98
N ARG A 58 6.97 -11.25 12.02
CA ARG A 58 7.83 -12.40 12.27
C ARG A 58 9.16 -11.96 12.86
N GLN A 59 9.81 -10.96 12.27
CA GLN A 59 11.08 -10.43 12.75
C GLN A 59 10.97 -9.91 14.18
N TRP A 60 9.89 -9.19 14.49
CA TRP A 60 9.61 -8.74 15.85
C TRP A 60 9.45 -9.91 16.83
N ALA A 61 8.73 -10.96 16.45
CA ALA A 61 8.55 -12.16 17.27
C ALA A 61 9.84 -12.96 17.49
N ASP A 62 10.76 -12.98 16.50
CA ASP A 62 12.08 -13.61 16.63
C ASP A 62 12.97 -12.88 17.66
N GLY A 63 12.79 -11.56 17.81
CA GLY A 63 13.54 -10.73 18.75
C GLY A 63 13.08 -10.83 20.21
N ILE A 64 11.91 -11.41 20.49
CA ILE A 64 11.37 -11.52 21.84
C ILE A 64 11.63 -12.92 22.40
N GLN A 65 12.29 -13.01 23.55
CA GLN A 65 12.47 -14.27 24.27
C GLN A 65 11.29 -14.52 25.23
N ARG A 66 10.70 -15.71 25.17
CA ARG A 66 9.67 -16.19 26.10
C ARG A 66 9.95 -17.66 26.41
N ASN A 67 9.96 -18.02 27.69
CA ASN A 67 10.25 -19.40 28.14
C ASN A 67 11.59 -19.95 27.60
N GLY A 68 12.61 -19.09 27.45
CA GLY A 68 13.94 -19.48 26.98
C GLY A 68 14.06 -19.74 25.47
N LYS A 69 13.02 -19.42 24.68
CA LYS A 69 13.03 -19.52 23.21
C LYS A 69 12.42 -18.26 22.57
N PRO A 70 12.68 -17.98 21.29
CA PRO A 70 11.98 -16.92 20.57
C PRO A 70 10.46 -17.10 20.61
N LEU A 71 9.72 -15.99 20.70
CA LEU A 71 8.26 -15.99 20.74
C LEU A 71 7.66 -16.65 19.49
N SER A 72 8.33 -16.53 18.34
CA SER A 72 7.98 -17.22 17.09
C SER A 72 7.99 -18.75 17.19
N GLN A 73 8.68 -19.33 18.16
CA GLN A 73 8.72 -20.78 18.43
C GLN A 73 7.65 -21.25 19.42
N GLU A 74 6.82 -20.34 19.95
CA GLU A 74 5.62 -20.74 20.66
C GLU A 74 4.59 -21.31 19.69
N SER A 75 4.03 -22.49 19.99
CA SER A 75 3.19 -23.24 19.05
C SER A 75 2.00 -22.41 18.53
N TRP A 76 1.38 -21.60 19.39
CA TRP A 76 0.25 -20.76 18.99
C TRP A 76 0.68 -19.61 18.07
N VAL A 77 1.88 -19.03 18.27
CA VAL A 77 2.43 -17.95 17.41
C VAL A 77 2.85 -18.51 16.06
N ARG A 78 3.55 -19.64 16.06
CA ARG A 78 3.97 -20.32 14.83
C ARG A 78 2.77 -20.69 13.97
N ASN A 79 1.73 -21.29 14.56
CA ASN A 79 0.51 -21.66 13.85
C ASN A 79 -0.22 -20.41 13.33
N LEU A 80 -0.28 -19.34 14.14
CA LEU A 80 -0.89 -18.07 13.74
C LEU A 80 -0.21 -17.42 12.52
N LEU A 81 1.12 -17.48 12.46
CA LEU A 81 1.91 -16.98 11.32
C LEU A 81 1.74 -17.90 10.10
N ALA A 82 1.75 -19.21 10.29
CA ALA A 82 1.51 -20.17 9.20
C ALA A 82 0.12 -19.98 8.56
N ASP A 83 -0.92 -19.82 9.37
CA ASP A 83 -2.30 -19.59 8.90
C ASP A 83 -2.42 -18.31 8.06
N ARG A 84 -1.60 -17.29 8.34
CA ARG A 84 -1.61 -16.02 7.59
C ARG A 84 -0.87 -16.09 6.27
N VAL A 85 0.12 -16.97 6.15
CA VAL A 85 0.88 -17.19 4.90
C VAL A 85 0.10 -18.09 3.92
N HIS A 86 -0.81 -18.93 4.41
CA HIS A 86 -1.57 -19.87 3.60
C HIS A 86 -2.96 -19.37 3.16
N ARG A 87 -3.34 -18.13 3.51
CA ARG A 87 -4.65 -17.54 3.16
C ARG A 87 -4.60 -16.57 1.98
N ASP A 88 -3.55 -16.63 1.17
CA ASP A 88 -3.44 -15.92 -0.11
C ASP A 88 -4.06 -16.73 -1.27
#